data_AF-A0A842V2I1-F1
#
_entry.id   AF-A0A842V2I1-F1
#
_cell.length_a   1.000
_cell.length_b   1.000
_cell.length_c   1.000
_cell.angle_alpha   90.00
_cell.angle_beta   90.00
_cell.angle_gamma   90.00
#
_symmetry.space_group_name_H-M   'P 1'
#
loop_
_entity.id
_entity.type
_entity.pdbx_description
1 polymer ?
#
loop_
_entity_poly.entity_id
_entity_poly.type
_entity_poly.pdbx_seq_one_letter_code
_entity_poly.pdbx_strand_id
1 'polypeptide(L)'
;PPTFIPKGAEEEFGCKVFYDLDEAIKDVDVVYALRIQLERAASAFIPSVREYSKNYVINPDRLKLAKPDAIVMHPGPINREVDLRTEVMEGSQSKVEEQVTNGFCIRLALLYLLVKGNPGGPGESASQKRLNEVEE
;
A
#
# COMPACT_ATOMS: atom_id res chain seq x y z
N PRO A 1 -5.88 13.89 -6.40
CA PRO A 1 -5.68 15.30 -6.82
C PRO A 1 -4.58 15.43 -7.87
N PRO A 2 -4.80 16.20 -8.95
CA PRO A 2 -3.76 16.43 -9.97
C PRO A 2 -2.45 16.97 -9.37
N THR A 3 -2.55 17.77 -8.31
CA THR A 3 -1.43 18.36 -7.56
C THR A 3 -0.51 17.36 -6.88
N PHE A 4 -0.93 16.10 -6.71
CA PHE A 4 -0.12 15.02 -6.10
C PHE A 4 0.47 14.06 -7.13
N ILE A 5 0.16 14.23 -8.42
CA ILE A 5 0.65 13.34 -9.46
C ILE A 5 1.95 13.92 -10.01
N PRO A 6 3.08 13.19 -9.95
CA PRO A 6 4.33 13.61 -10.58
C PRO A 6 4.15 13.85 -12.08
N LYS A 7 4.88 14.81 -12.63
CA LYS A 7 4.91 15.02 -14.08
C LYS A 7 5.58 13.81 -14.74
N GLY A 8 4.99 13.28 -15.81
CA GLY A 8 5.52 12.11 -16.52
C GLY A 8 5.26 10.76 -15.84
N ALA A 9 4.31 10.71 -14.91
CA ALA A 9 4.03 9.48 -14.15
C ALA A 9 3.63 8.29 -15.03
N GLU A 10 2.90 8.53 -16.13
CA GLU A 10 2.50 7.45 -17.04
C GLU A 10 3.71 6.82 -17.74
N GLU A 11 4.67 7.63 -18.20
CA GLU A 11 5.89 7.15 -18.86
C GLU A 11 6.89 6.52 -17.89
N GLU A 12 7.07 7.12 -16.71
CA GLU A 12 8.05 6.66 -15.71
C GLU A 12 7.63 5.35 -15.04
N PHE A 13 6.33 5.20 -14.74
CA PHE A 13 5.80 4.03 -14.02
C PHE A 13 5.06 3.05 -14.92
N GLY A 14 4.85 3.36 -16.21
CA GLY A 14 4.09 2.52 -17.13
C GLY A 14 2.63 2.33 -16.69
N CYS A 15 2.05 3.34 -16.03
CA CYS A 15 0.71 3.30 -15.47
C CYS A 15 -0.25 4.21 -16.25
N LYS A 16 -1.55 4.10 -15.95
CA LYS A 16 -2.57 5.04 -16.43
C LYS A 16 -2.92 6.02 -15.32
N VAL A 17 -3.01 7.30 -15.65
CA VAL A 17 -3.43 8.34 -14.72
C VAL A 17 -4.88 8.73 -14.99
N PHE A 18 -5.68 8.72 -13.93
CA PHE A 18 -7.06 9.18 -13.94
C PHE A 18 -7.21 10.38 -13.01
N TYR A 19 -8.01 11.36 -13.43
CA TYR A 19 -8.32 12.55 -12.64
C TYR A 19 -9.73 12.50 -12.02
N ASP A 20 -10.55 11.55 -12.47
CA ASP A 20 -11.79 11.14 -11.83
C ASP A 20 -11.59 9.79 -11.15
N LEU A 21 -11.83 9.74 -9.84
CA LEU A 21 -11.69 8.51 -9.05
C LEU A 21 -12.77 7.49 -9.40
N ASP A 22 -13.98 7.92 -9.76
CA ASP A 22 -15.08 7.03 -10.08
C ASP A 22 -14.85 6.35 -11.43
N GLU A 23 -14.07 6.96 -12.33
CA GLU A 23 -13.57 6.30 -13.54
C GLU A 23 -12.41 5.34 -13.22
N ALA A 24 -11.48 5.76 -12.39
CA ALA A 24 -10.29 4.99 -12.04
C ALA A 24 -10.62 3.66 -11.34
N ILE A 25 -11.70 3.63 -10.55
CA ILE A 25 -12.09 2.47 -9.73
C ILE A 25 -12.93 1.43 -10.49
N LYS A 26 -13.42 1.75 -11.70
CA LYS A 26 -14.27 0.83 -12.46
C LYS A 26 -13.52 -0.45 -12.80
N ASP A 27 -14.17 -1.58 -12.52
CA ASP A 27 -13.71 -2.93 -12.89
C ASP A 27 -12.31 -3.31 -12.36
N VAL A 28 -11.79 -2.61 -11.34
CA VAL A 28 -10.49 -2.95 -10.73
C VAL A 28 -10.62 -4.13 -9.77
N ASP A 29 -9.56 -4.94 -9.66
CA ASP A 29 -9.47 -6.06 -8.72
C ASP A 29 -8.97 -5.62 -7.33
N VAL A 30 -8.19 -4.53 -7.28
CA VAL A 30 -7.58 -4.03 -6.03
C VAL A 30 -7.65 -2.52 -5.98
N VAL A 31 -8.15 -1.99 -4.87
CA VAL A 31 -8.10 -0.55 -4.55
C VAL A 31 -7.08 -0.35 -3.44
N TYR A 32 -5.91 0.19 -3.80
CA TYR A 32 -4.86 0.50 -2.82
C TYR A 32 -4.89 1.99 -2.49
N ALA A 33 -5.66 2.36 -1.46
CA ALA A 33 -5.77 3.74 -1.00
C ALA A 33 -4.50 4.15 -0.24
N LEU A 34 -4.05 5.38 -0.46
CA LEU A 34 -2.87 5.93 0.20
C LEU A 34 -3.26 7.00 1.21
N ARG A 35 -2.49 7.08 2.30
CA ARG A 35 -2.66 8.08 3.35
C ARG A 35 -2.34 9.46 2.81
N ILE A 36 -3.27 10.40 2.91
CA ILE A 36 -2.91 11.81 2.73
C ILE A 36 -2.05 12.30 3.91
N GLN A 37 -0.89 12.88 3.61
CA GLN A 37 0.01 13.45 4.62
C GLN A 37 -0.37 14.91 4.90
N LEU A 38 -1.45 15.14 5.65
CA LEU A 38 -1.92 16.49 5.99
C LEU A 38 -0.85 17.33 6.70
N GLU A 39 0.02 16.66 7.46
CA GLU A 39 1.13 17.29 8.17
C GLU A 39 2.21 17.84 7.22
N ARG A 40 2.36 17.29 6.01
CA ARG A 40 3.33 17.75 5.01
C ARG A 40 2.70 18.57 3.90
N ALA A 41 1.43 18.30 3.62
CA ALA A 41 0.62 18.98 2.64
C ALA A 41 -0.01 20.27 3.17
N ALA A 42 0.44 20.76 4.34
CA ALA A 42 -0.06 21.97 4.97
C ALA A 42 -0.11 23.12 3.94
N SER A 43 -1.35 23.45 3.57
CA SER A 43 -1.86 24.57 2.78
C SER A 43 -1.60 24.71 1.27
N ALA A 44 -0.64 24.03 0.63
CA ALA A 44 -0.33 24.36 -0.78
C ALA A 44 -1.06 23.53 -1.86
N PHE A 45 -1.51 22.31 -1.55
CA PHE A 45 -1.88 21.33 -2.60
C PHE A 45 -3.33 20.86 -2.60
N ILE A 46 -4.09 21.15 -1.54
CA ILE A 46 -5.52 20.82 -1.45
C ILE A 46 -6.32 22.01 -0.88
N PRO A 47 -7.54 22.31 -1.39
CA PRO A 47 -8.33 23.44 -0.91
C PRO A 47 -8.79 23.31 0.55
N SER A 48 -9.22 22.11 0.94
CA SER A 48 -9.54 21.74 2.33
C SER A 48 -9.58 20.22 2.48
N VAL A 49 -9.45 19.72 3.71
CA VAL A 49 -9.62 18.29 4.02
C VAL A 49 -11.03 17.81 3.66
N ARG A 50 -12.05 18.66 3.85
CA ARG A 50 -13.44 18.34 3.52
C ARG A 50 -13.63 18.11 2.02
N GLU A 51 -13.10 19.00 1.19
CA GLU A 51 -13.18 18.87 -0.27
C GLU A 51 -12.33 17.69 -0.76
N TYR A 52 -11.17 17.44 -0.14
CA TYR A 52 -10.39 16.25 -0.44
C TYR A 52 -11.17 14.97 -0.15
N SER A 53 -11.71 14.82 1.07
CA SER A 53 -12.51 13.66 1.47
C SER A 53 -13.70 13.46 0.54
N LYS A 54 -14.46 14.53 0.24
CA LYS A 54 -15.61 14.46 -0.66
C LYS A 54 -15.24 13.88 -2.03
N ASN A 55 -14.10 14.30 -2.60
CA ASN A 55 -13.72 13.92 -3.95
C ASN A 55 -12.89 12.62 -4.01
N TYR A 56 -12.15 12.25 -2.97
CA TYR A 56 -11.13 11.19 -3.05
C TYR A 56 -11.25 10.08 -2.00
N VAL A 57 -12.16 10.17 -1.03
CA VAL A 57 -12.36 9.08 -0.06
C VAL A 57 -12.89 7.82 -0.75
N ILE A 58 -12.38 6.65 -0.36
CA ILE A 58 -13.01 5.39 -0.75
C ILE A 58 -14.21 5.15 0.17
N ASN A 59 -15.40 5.02 -0.42
CA ASN A 59 -16.66 4.81 0.27
C ASN A 59 -17.40 3.60 -0.33
N PRO A 60 -18.47 3.10 0.32
CA PRO A 60 -19.19 1.92 -0.17
C PRO A 60 -19.79 2.10 -1.56
N ASP A 61 -20.25 3.30 -1.92
CA ASP A 61 -20.86 3.54 -3.23
C ASP A 61 -19.84 3.48 -4.37
N ARG A 62 -18.63 3.98 -4.13
CA ARG A 62 -17.50 3.86 -5.06
C ARG A 62 -17.02 2.43 -5.18
N LEU A 63 -16.98 1.70 -4.07
CA LEU A 63 -16.51 0.31 -4.08
C LEU A 63 -17.44 -0.61 -4.91
N LYS A 64 -18.73 -0.26 -5.04
CA LYS A 64 -19.67 -0.97 -5.94
C LYS A 64 -19.33 -0.83 -7.43
N LEU A 65 -18.50 0.16 -7.80
CA LEU A 65 -18.04 0.34 -9.18
C LEU A 65 -16.84 -0.58 -9.51
N ALA A 66 -16.11 -1.03 -8.49
CA ALA A 66 -15.07 -2.04 -8.64
C ALA A 66 -15.71 -3.42 -8.91
N LYS A 67 -14.87 -4.43 -9.18
CA LYS A 67 -15.37 -5.80 -9.28
C LYS A 67 -16.00 -6.26 -7.96
N PRO A 68 -17.01 -7.16 -7.99
CA PRO A 68 -17.68 -7.64 -6.78
C PRO A 68 -16.75 -8.31 -5.75
N ASP A 69 -15.64 -8.88 -6.22
CA ASP A 69 -14.61 -9.54 -5.42
C ASP A 69 -13.35 -8.68 -5.22
N ALA A 70 -13.41 -7.40 -5.62
CA ALA A 70 -12.29 -6.49 -5.44
C ALA A 70 -11.91 -6.37 -3.97
N ILE A 71 -10.62 -6.24 -3.68
CA ILE A 71 -10.13 -6.01 -2.32
C ILE A 71 -9.67 -4.58 -2.12
N VAL A 72 -9.78 -4.09 -0.89
CA VAL A 72 -9.32 -2.76 -0.49
C VAL A 72 -8.14 -2.87 0.45
N MET A 73 -7.09 -2.12 0.15
CA MET A 73 -5.83 -2.11 0.89
C MET A 73 -5.44 -0.68 1.26
N HIS A 74 -4.72 -0.52 2.36
CA HIS A 74 -4.17 0.76 2.77
C HIS A 74 -2.93 0.56 3.66
N PRO A 75 -1.81 1.28 3.43
CA PRO A 75 -0.55 1.02 4.12
C PRO A 75 -0.53 1.48 5.59
N GLY A 76 -1.41 2.39 5.96
CA GLY A 76 -1.57 2.90 7.34
C GLY A 76 -0.53 3.97 7.74
N PRO A 77 -0.75 4.67 8.87
CA PRO A 77 -2.00 4.74 9.64
C PRO A 77 -3.11 5.44 8.83
N ILE A 78 -4.35 5.00 8.97
CA ILE A 78 -5.47 5.53 8.15
C ILE A 78 -6.00 6.83 8.76
N ASN A 79 -6.16 7.88 7.94
CA ASN A 79 -7.00 9.02 8.31
C ASN A 79 -8.47 8.65 8.04
N ARG A 80 -9.16 8.16 9.07
CA ARG A 80 -10.57 7.77 8.98
C ARG A 80 -11.41 8.92 8.44
N GLU A 81 -12.38 8.59 7.59
CA GLU A 81 -13.28 9.54 6.95
C GLU A 81 -12.60 10.49 5.94
N VAL A 82 -11.30 10.34 5.70
CA VAL A 82 -10.53 11.14 4.73
C VAL A 82 -9.95 10.24 3.64
N ASP A 83 -9.25 9.17 4.03
CA ASP A 83 -8.67 8.20 3.10
C ASP A 83 -9.71 7.11 2.76
N LEU A 84 -10.32 6.52 3.79
CA LEU A 84 -11.38 5.52 3.69
C LEU A 84 -12.52 5.82 4.67
N ARG A 85 -13.74 5.49 4.26
CA ARG A 85 -14.89 5.39 5.17
C ARG A 85 -14.76 4.19 6.09
N THR A 86 -15.22 4.33 7.33
CA THR A 86 -15.16 3.27 8.34
C THR A 86 -15.84 1.99 7.87
N GLU A 87 -16.97 2.10 7.16
CA GLU A 87 -17.73 0.97 6.62
C GLU A 87 -16.94 0.18 5.56
N VAL A 88 -16.04 0.82 4.82
CA VAL A 88 -15.14 0.14 3.88
C VAL A 88 -14.02 -0.56 4.64
N MET A 89 -13.47 0.09 5.66
CA MET A 89 -12.38 -0.47 6.46
C MET A 89 -12.79 -1.74 7.22
N GLU A 90 -14.02 -1.75 7.75
CA GLU A 90 -14.60 -2.87 8.50
C GLU A 90 -15.37 -3.86 7.60
N GLY A 91 -15.45 -3.55 6.30
CA GLY A 91 -16.13 -4.38 5.31
C GLY A 91 -15.33 -5.65 4.94
N SER A 92 -16.02 -6.64 4.40
CA SER A 92 -15.44 -7.94 4.01
C SER A 92 -14.38 -7.86 2.90
N GLN A 93 -14.40 -6.81 2.08
CA GLN A 93 -13.41 -6.55 1.02
C GLN A 93 -12.10 -5.94 1.58
N SER A 94 -12.07 -5.52 2.85
CA SER A 94 -10.90 -4.90 3.47
C SER A 94 -9.81 -5.93 3.78
N LYS A 95 -8.57 -5.59 3.41
CA LYS A 95 -7.36 -6.37 3.69
C LYS A 95 -6.36 -5.63 4.56
N VAL A 96 -6.77 -4.52 5.18
CA VAL A 96 -5.90 -3.68 6.01
C VAL A 96 -5.32 -4.44 7.21
N GLU A 97 -6.14 -5.21 7.94
CA GLU A 97 -5.66 -6.00 9.08
C GLU A 97 -4.72 -7.13 8.64
N GLU A 98 -5.04 -7.76 7.49
CA GLU A 98 -4.19 -8.80 6.90
C GLU A 98 -2.82 -8.24 6.51
N GLN A 99 -2.75 -7.00 6.00
CA GLN A 99 -1.48 -6.31 5.73
C GLN A 99 -0.61 -6.15 6.98
N VAL A 100 -1.21 -5.89 8.15
CA VAL A 100 -0.47 -5.76 9.42
C VAL A 100 0.15 -7.10 9.80
N THR A 101 -0.65 -8.17 9.79
CA THR A 101 -0.19 -9.53 10.08
C THR A 101 0.90 -9.98 9.10
N ASN A 102 0.67 -9.80 7.80
CA ASN A 102 1.63 -10.14 6.76
C ASN A 102 2.91 -9.32 6.88
N GLY A 103 2.80 -8.05 7.28
CA GLY A 103 3.94 -7.19 7.56
C GLY A 103 4.83 -7.72 8.69
N PHE A 104 4.26 -8.33 9.73
CA PHE A 104 5.05 -8.99 10.78
C PHE A 104 5.79 -10.21 10.23
N CYS A 105 5.08 -11.10 9.53
CA CYS A 105 5.65 -12.32 8.95
C CYS A 105 6.78 -12.02 7.95
N ILE A 106 6.57 -11.07 7.05
CA ILE A 106 7.58 -10.67 6.04
C ILE A 106 8.84 -10.15 6.73
N ARG A 107 8.72 -9.30 7.75
CA ARG A 107 9.88 -8.77 8.48
C ARG A 107 10.65 -9.88 9.20
N LEU A 108 9.96 -10.83 9.82
CA LEU A 108 10.60 -12.00 10.43
C LEU A 108 11.34 -12.85 9.38
N ALA A 109 10.72 -13.07 8.21
CA ALA A 109 11.35 -13.80 7.11
C ALA A 109 12.61 -13.08 6.58
N LEU A 110 12.54 -11.76 6.41
CA LEU A 110 13.71 -10.94 6.00
C LEU A 110 14.84 -11.02 7.04
N LEU A 111 14.53 -10.88 8.33
CA LEU A 111 15.53 -11.02 9.40
C LEU A 111 16.14 -12.43 9.42
N TYR A 112 15.33 -13.46 9.23
CA TYR A 112 15.81 -14.83 9.13
C TYR A 112 16.80 -15.03 7.97
N LEU A 113 16.47 -14.53 6.78
CA LEU A 113 17.36 -14.61 5.61
C LEU A 113 18.67 -13.86 5.82
N LEU A 114 18.62 -12.69 6.46
CA LEU A 114 19.81 -11.89 6.78
C LEU A 114 20.71 -12.57 7.81
N VAL A 115 20.12 -13.19 8.85
CA VAL A 115 20.88 -13.86 9.92
C VAL A 115 21.44 -15.20 9.47
N LYS A 116 20.66 -15.99 8.73
CA LYS A 116 21.08 -17.33 8.26
C LYS A 116 22.08 -17.26 7.09
N GLY A 117 22.16 -16.13 6.40
CA GLY A 117 22.83 -16.01 5.11
C GLY A 117 21.95 -16.57 4.00
N ASN A 118 21.99 -15.95 2.81
CA ASN A 118 21.12 -16.28 1.69
C ASN A 118 21.28 -17.76 1.27
N PRO A 119 20.27 -18.64 1.48
CA PRO A 119 20.39 -20.04 1.10
C PRO A 119 20.36 -20.27 -0.42
N GLY A 120 20.16 -19.22 -1.24
CA GLY A 120 20.16 -19.29 -2.71
C GLY A 120 21.07 -18.27 -3.40
N GLY A 121 22.03 -17.66 -2.69
CA GLY A 121 23.02 -16.76 -3.30
C GLY A 121 24.22 -17.52 -3.85
N PRO A 122 24.88 -17.05 -4.93
CA PRO A 122 26.13 -17.64 -5.41
C PRO A 122 27.25 -17.23 -4.45
N GLY A 123 27.42 -18.01 -3.38
CA GLY A 123 28.48 -17.81 -2.41
C GLY A 123 28.18 -18.56 -1.13
N GLU A 124 28.97 -19.59 -0.86
CA GLU A 124 29.07 -20.22 0.45
C GLU A 124 29.08 -19.14 1.54
N SER A 125 28.10 -19.19 2.44
CA SER A 125 28.06 -18.22 3.52
C SER A 125 29.30 -18.42 4.41
N ALA A 126 29.95 -17.31 4.79
CA ALA A 126 31.09 -17.33 5.71
C ALA A 126 30.77 -17.98 7.07
N SER A 127 29.48 -18.19 7.38
CA SER A 127 29.01 -18.93 8.55
C SER A 127 29.23 -20.45 8.42
N GLN A 128 29.24 -21.01 7.21
CA GLN A 128 29.55 -22.43 6.98
C GLN A 128 31.05 -22.72 7.20
N LYS A 129 31.93 -21.78 6.82
CA LYS A 129 33.38 -21.88 7.07
C LYS A 129 33.73 -21.95 8.56
N ARG A 130 33.06 -21.16 9.41
CA ARG A 130 33.31 -21.15 10.85
C ARG A 130 32.79 -22.38 11.60
N LEU A 131 31.80 -23.10 11.06
CA LEU A 131 31.32 -24.34 11.67
C LEU A 131 32.25 -25.52 11.35
N ASN A 132 32.84 -25.55 10.16
CA ASN A 132 33.76 -26.62 9.75
C ASN A 132 35.17 -26.49 10.39
N GLU A 133 35.58 -25.29 10.83
CA GLU A 133 36.87 -25.07 11.52
C GLU A 133 36.84 -25.47 13.02
N VAL A 134 35.69 -25.86 13.57
CA VAL A 134 35.55 -26.30 14.97
C VAL A 134 35.49 -27.84 15.08
N GLU A 135 35.38 -28.55 13.94
CA GLU A 135 35.32 -30.02 13.88
C GLU A 135 36.63 -30.69 13.39
N GLU A 136 37.71 -29.93 13.16
CA GLU A 136 39.11 -30.43 13.01
C GLU A 136 39.95 -30.13 14.26
#